data_AF-A0A2E2B888-F1
#
_entry.id   AF-A0A2E2B888-F1
#
_cell.length_a   1.000
_cell.length_b   1.000
_cell.length_c   1.000
_cell.angle_alpha   90.00
_cell.angle_beta   90.00
_cell.angle_gamma   90.00
#
_symmetry.space_group_name_H-M   'P 1'
#
loop_
_entity.id
_entity.type
_entity.pdbx_description
1 polymer ?
#
loop_
_entity_poly.entity_id
_entity_poly.type
_entity_poly.pdbx_seq_one_letter_code
_entity_poly.pdbx_strand_id
1 'polypeptide(L)'
;MPVIAITVWIIGAYMESRPELFTTNIYYSVLNSGFFNLIAGLYLFFGGKWIVNKAIPSNRPYCHECGYELTHARSNVCPECGTEFKAELSSKTRVTSDAAK
;
A
#
# COMPACT_ATOMS: atom_id res chain seq x y z
N MET A 1 41.56 15.17 -41.39
CA MET A 1 40.71 14.42 -40.43
C MET A 1 39.31 15.05 -40.26
N PRO A 2 38.50 15.26 -41.31
CA PRO A 2 37.17 15.86 -41.17
C PRO A 2 36.07 14.84 -40.78
N VAL A 3 36.28 13.55 -41.05
CA VAL A 3 35.27 12.49 -40.84
C VAL A 3 34.92 12.31 -39.35
N ILE A 4 35.92 12.44 -38.47
CA ILE A 4 35.71 12.35 -37.02
C ILE A 4 34.91 13.55 -36.50
N ALA A 5 35.17 14.75 -37.02
CA ALA A 5 34.42 15.94 -36.62
C ALA A 5 32.95 15.86 -37.05
N ILE A 6 32.67 15.35 -38.26
CA ILE A 6 31.30 15.20 -38.78
C ILE A 6 30.53 14.15 -37.98
N THR A 7 31.16 13.02 -37.66
CA THR A 7 30.52 11.97 -36.86
C THR A 7 30.21 12.43 -35.45
N VAL A 8 31.11 13.16 -34.79
CA VAL A 8 30.87 13.75 -33.46
C VAL A 8 29.75 14.78 -33.50
N TRP A 9 29.69 15.62 -34.53
CA TRP A 9 28.64 16.64 -34.68
C TRP A 9 27.26 16.01 -34.92
N ILE A 10 27.18 14.95 -35.73
CA ILE A 10 25.94 14.20 -35.97
C ILE A 10 25.48 13.47 -34.70
N ILE A 11 26.39 12.84 -33.94
CA ILE A 11 26.04 12.19 -32.67
C ILE A 11 25.55 13.22 -31.65
N GLY A 12 26.20 14.39 -31.54
CA GLY A 12 25.78 15.48 -30.66
C GLY A 12 24.38 16.01 -31.01
N ALA A 13 24.12 16.29 -32.29
CA ALA A 13 22.81 16.74 -32.77
C ALA A 13 21.72 15.67 -32.59
N TYR A 14 22.07 14.40 -32.76
CA TYR A 14 21.16 13.27 -32.53
C TYR A 14 20.79 13.13 -31.06
N MET A 15 21.76 13.28 -30.14
CA MET A 15 21.51 13.27 -28.69
C MET A 15 20.61 14.42 -28.23
N GLU A 16 20.75 15.60 -28.82
CA GLU A 16 19.93 16.78 -28.50
C GLU A 16 18.47 16.65 -29.00
N SER A 17 18.24 15.86 -30.06
CA SER A 17 16.90 15.64 -30.64
C SER A 17 16.00 14.64 -29.88
N ARG A 18 16.50 13.95 -28.83
CA ARG A 18 15.81 12.84 -28.16
C ARG A 18 15.92 12.90 -26.61
N PRO A 19 15.30 13.88 -25.92
CA PRO A 19 15.32 13.97 -24.45
C PRO A 19 14.66 12.78 -23.72
N GLU A 20 13.82 12.01 -24.40
CA GLU A 20 13.06 10.86 -23.88
C GLU A 20 13.92 9.67 -23.39
N LEU A 21 15.13 9.49 -23.95
CA LEU A 21 16.03 8.37 -23.60
C LEU A 21 16.88 8.65 -22.35
N PHE A 22 17.07 9.92 -21.99
CA PHE A 22 17.82 10.32 -20.80
C PHE A 22 16.93 10.31 -19.55
N THR A 23 15.69 10.79 -19.69
CA THR A 23 14.73 10.85 -18.58
C THR A 23 14.35 9.46 -18.09
N THR A 24 14.15 8.50 -18.99
CA THR A 24 13.82 7.12 -18.62
C THR A 24 14.98 6.42 -17.89
N ASN A 25 16.23 6.60 -18.33
CA ASN A 25 17.39 5.94 -17.70
C ASN A 25 17.72 6.51 -16.30
N ILE A 26 17.59 7.83 -16.11
CA ILE A 26 17.70 8.46 -14.78
C ILE A 26 16.52 8.05 -13.90
N TYR A 27 15.30 8.02 -14.44
CA TYR A 27 14.12 7.61 -13.68
C TYR A 27 14.25 6.16 -13.17
N TYR A 28 14.66 5.22 -14.02
CA TYR A 28 14.88 3.83 -13.60
C TYR A 28 16.08 3.66 -12.65
N SER A 29 17.18 4.40 -12.84
CA SER A 29 18.34 4.30 -11.93
C SER A 29 18.10 4.97 -10.56
N VAL A 30 17.28 6.03 -10.51
CA VAL A 30 16.83 6.67 -9.26
C VAL A 30 15.83 5.76 -8.53
N LEU A 31 14.82 5.22 -9.22
CA LEU A 31 13.87 4.26 -8.62
C LEU A 31 14.52 2.94 -8.20
N ASN A 32 15.55 2.48 -8.91
CA ASN A 32 16.28 1.26 -8.61
C ASN A 32 17.45 1.47 -7.63
N SER A 33 17.65 2.69 -7.12
CA SER A 33 18.59 2.91 -6.03
C SER A 33 18.01 2.27 -4.76
N GLY A 34 18.76 1.37 -4.14
CA GLY A 34 18.33 0.64 -2.93
C GLY A 34 17.85 1.54 -1.79
N PHE A 35 18.20 2.82 -1.82
CA PHE A 35 17.68 3.86 -0.94
C PHE A 35 16.16 4.04 -1.03
N PHE A 36 15.53 4.00 -2.22
CA PHE A 36 14.07 4.10 -2.32
C PHE A 36 13.38 2.90 -1.68
N ASN A 37 13.92 1.70 -1.86
CA ASN A 37 13.39 0.49 -1.21
C ASN A 37 13.55 0.56 0.31
N LEU A 38 14.67 1.07 0.81
CA LEU A 38 14.89 1.31 2.25
C LEU A 38 13.93 2.35 2.81
N ILE A 39 13.75 3.48 2.13
CA ILE A 39 12.86 4.56 2.56
C ILE A 39 11.40 4.10 2.51
N ALA A 40 10.98 3.41 1.44
CA ALA A 40 9.63 2.85 1.33
C ALA A 40 9.38 1.80 2.43
N GLY A 41 10.37 0.94 2.72
CA GLY A 41 10.32 -0.01 3.81
C GLY A 41 10.20 0.65 5.18
N LEU A 42 11.04 1.66 5.47
CA LEU A 42 10.99 2.42 6.73
C LEU A 42 9.65 3.16 6.88
N TYR A 43 9.18 3.77 5.80
CA TYR A 43 7.91 4.49 5.76
C TYR A 43 6.73 3.56 6.03
N LEU A 44 6.71 2.36 5.45
CA LEU A 44 5.68 1.35 5.76
C LEU A 44 5.83 0.78 7.16
N PHE A 45 7.04 0.62 7.67
CA PHE A 45 7.28 0.11 9.03
C PHE A 45 6.78 1.08 10.10
N PHE A 46 7.06 2.37 9.97
CA PHE A 46 6.63 3.40 10.95
C PHE A 46 5.24 3.98 10.66
N GLY A 47 4.86 4.15 9.39
CA GLY A 47 3.59 4.74 8.96
C GLY A 47 2.49 3.73 8.62
N GLY A 48 2.81 2.43 8.63
CA GLY A 48 1.90 1.37 8.21
C GLY A 48 0.65 1.22 9.06
N LYS A 49 0.67 1.58 10.35
CA LYS A 49 -0.50 1.44 11.24
C LYS A 49 -1.73 2.19 10.69
N TRP A 50 -1.54 3.39 10.12
CA TRP A 50 -2.63 4.15 9.50
C TRP A 50 -3.12 3.49 8.19
N ILE A 51 -2.20 2.99 7.37
CA ILE A 51 -2.50 2.31 6.10
C ILE A 51 -3.27 1.02 6.34
N VAL A 52 -2.82 0.19 7.29
CA VAL A 52 -3.46 -1.07 7.67
C VAL A 52 -4.86 -0.83 8.22
N ASN A 53 -5.03 0.18 9.08
CA ASN A 53 -6.34 0.55 9.61
C ASN A 53 -7.33 1.00 8.52
N LYS A 54 -6.85 1.56 7.41
CA LYS A 54 -7.69 1.99 6.29
C LYS A 54 -7.93 0.88 5.26
N ALA A 55 -6.94 0.01 5.04
CA ALA A 55 -6.99 -1.08 4.08
C ALA A 55 -7.73 -2.32 4.59
N ILE A 56 -7.61 -2.62 5.88
CA ILE A 56 -8.26 -3.78 6.50
C ILE A 56 -9.25 -3.27 7.55
N PRO A 57 -10.54 -3.09 7.19
CA PRO A 57 -11.60 -2.94 8.19
C PRO A 57 -11.81 -4.29 8.92
N SER A 58 -10.83 -4.70 9.71
CA SER A 58 -10.67 -6.04 10.33
C SER A 58 -11.61 -6.30 11.52
N ASN A 59 -12.78 -5.68 11.58
CA ASN A 59 -13.66 -5.84 12.75
C ASN A 59 -15.14 -5.70 12.40
N ARG A 60 -15.55 -6.21 11.23
CA ARG A 60 -16.96 -6.45 10.95
C ARG A 60 -17.34 -7.79 11.58
N PRO A 61 -18.21 -7.83 12.61
CA PRO A 61 -18.66 -9.09 13.18
C PRO A 61 -19.53 -9.82 12.15
N TYR A 62 -19.21 -11.09 11.89
CA TYR A 62 -20.01 -11.98 11.04
C TYR A 62 -20.61 -13.08 11.92
N CYS A 63 -21.81 -13.55 11.55
CA CYS A 63 -22.37 -14.76 12.15
C CYS A 63 -21.55 -15.98 11.68
N HIS A 64 -21.20 -16.88 12.60
CA HIS A 64 -20.39 -18.07 12.31
C HIS A 64 -21.17 -19.17 11.58
N GLU A 65 -22.51 -19.14 11.66
CA GLU A 65 -23.38 -20.13 11.00
C GLU A 65 -23.77 -19.68 9.59
N CYS A 66 -24.34 -18.49 9.45
CA CYS A 66 -24.90 -18.03 8.18
C CYS A 66 -24.01 -17.03 7.41
N GLY A 67 -22.94 -16.52 8.03
CA GLY A 67 -22.08 -15.51 7.42
C GLY A 67 -22.72 -14.11 7.31
N TYR A 68 -23.91 -13.89 7.90
CA TYR A 68 -24.57 -12.59 7.89
C TYR A 68 -23.73 -11.53 8.60
N GLU A 69 -23.69 -10.32 8.03
CA GLU A 69 -22.97 -9.19 8.60
C GLU A 69 -23.73 -8.60 9.80
N LEU A 70 -23.17 -8.75 11.00
CA LEU A 70 -23.78 -8.32 12.26
C LEU A 70 -23.40 -6.88 12.65
N THR A 71 -22.83 -6.09 11.72
CA THR A 71 -22.32 -4.73 11.96
C THR A 71 -23.36 -3.79 12.59
N HIS A 72 -24.66 -4.05 12.39
CA HIS A 72 -25.77 -3.26 12.94
C HIS A 72 -26.73 -4.05 13.83
N ALA A 73 -26.41 -5.30 14.20
CA ALA A 73 -27.27 -6.09 15.06
C ALA A 73 -27.28 -5.52 16.49
N ARG A 74 -28.45 -5.12 16.99
CA ARG A 74 -28.64 -4.65 18.38
C ARG A 74 -28.94 -5.77 19.38
N SER A 75 -29.23 -6.97 18.87
CA SER A 75 -29.57 -8.17 19.63
C SER A 75 -28.41 -9.15 19.66
N ASN A 76 -28.32 -9.97 20.70
CA ASN A 76 -27.38 -11.12 20.77
C ASN A 76 -27.82 -12.31 19.91
N VAL A 77 -28.70 -12.06 18.93
CA VAL A 77 -29.36 -13.08 18.12
C VAL A 77 -29.30 -12.62 16.67
N CYS A 78 -28.84 -13.50 15.78
CA CYS A 78 -28.76 -13.20 14.36
C CYS A 78 -30.17 -13.07 13.75
N PRO A 79 -30.46 -12.03 12.95
CA PRO A 79 -31.79 -11.83 12.36
C PRO A 79 -32.15 -12.88 11.29
N GLU A 80 -31.17 -13.55 10.69
CA GLU A 80 -31.39 -14.53 9.62
C GLU A 80 -31.52 -15.95 10.15
N CYS A 81 -30.55 -16.42 10.94
CA CYS A 81 -30.52 -17.81 11.42
C CYS A 81 -31.04 -18.01 12.84
N GLY A 82 -31.29 -16.91 13.59
CA GLY A 82 -31.70 -17.01 14.99
C GLY A 82 -30.63 -17.53 15.94
N THR A 83 -29.40 -17.79 15.47
CA THR A 83 -28.31 -18.26 16.33
C THR A 83 -27.91 -17.17 17.31
N GLU A 84 -27.80 -17.55 18.58
CA GLU A 84 -27.25 -16.69 19.62
C GLU A 84 -25.75 -16.46 19.38
N PHE A 85 -25.31 -15.20 19.38
CA PHE A 85 -23.91 -14.85 19.23
C PHE A 85 -23.48 -13.92 20.36
N LYS A 86 -22.26 -14.13 20.85
CA LYS A 86 -21.70 -13.34 21.93
C LYS A 86 -21.10 -12.04 21.39
N ALA A 87 -21.86 -10.95 21.43
CA ALA A 87 -21.43 -9.63 20.95
C ALA A 87 -20.19 -9.06 21.69
N GLU A 88 -19.86 -9.60 22.87
CA GLU A 88 -18.76 -9.17 23.74
C GLU A 88 -17.36 -9.29 23.12
N LEU A 89 -17.20 -10.12 22.08
CA LEU A 89 -15.91 -10.32 21.38
C LEU A 89 -15.65 -9.30 20.26
N SER A 90 -16.68 -8.58 19.78
CA SER A 90 -16.52 -7.59 18.71
C SER A 90 -16.06 -6.21 19.20
N SER A 91 -16.25 -5.91 20.50
CA SER A 91 -15.83 -4.65 21.11
C SER A 91 -14.44 -4.71 21.78
N LYS A 92 -13.96 -5.89 22.18
CA LYS A 92 -12.73 -6.04 22.98
C LYS A 92 -11.43 -5.90 22.18
N THR A 93 -11.45 -6.13 20.87
CA THR A 93 -10.25 -6.00 20.01
C THR A 93 -9.86 -4.54 19.74
N ARG A 94 -10.71 -3.56 20.10
CA ARG A 94 -10.49 -2.15 19.75
C ARG A 94 -9.72 -1.32 20.80
N VAL A 95 -9.33 -1.88 21.96
CA VAL A 95 -8.79 -1.06 23.08
C VAL A 95 -7.39 -1.47 23.58
N THR A 96 -6.84 -2.64 23.22
CA THR A 96 -5.56 -3.09 23.80
C THR A 96 -4.31 -2.89 22.93
N SER A 97 -4.40 -2.25 21.76
CA SER A 97 -3.22 -1.98 20.90
C SER A 97 -2.61 -0.57 21.07
N ASP A 98 -3.10 0.21 22.04
CA ASP A 98 -2.56 1.54 22.39
C ASP A 98 -1.71 1.53 23.68
N ALA A 99 -1.32 0.35 24.18
CA ALA A 99 -0.55 0.18 25.42
C ALA A 99 0.87 -0.41 25.25
N ALA A 100 1.47 -0.30 24.06
CA ALA A 100 2.89 -0.65 23.86
C ALA A 100 3.67 0.60 23.47
N LYS A 101 4.39 1.09 24.48
CA LYS A 101 5.31 2.22 24.56
C LYS A 101 6.43 2.19 23.53
#